data_AF-A0AAV4HHS1-F1
#
_entry.id   AF-A0AAV4HHS1-F1
#
_cell.length_a   1.000
_cell.length_b   1.000
_cell.length_c   1.000
_cell.angle_alpha   90.00
_cell.angle_beta   90.00
_cell.angle_gamma   90.00
#
_symmetry.space_group_name_H-M   'P 1'
#
loop_
_entity.id
_entity.type
_entity.pdbx_description
1 polymer ?
#
loop_
_entity_poly.entity_id
_entity_poly.type
_entity_poly.pdbx_seq_one_letter_code
_entity_poly.pdbx_strand_id
1 'polypeptide(L)'
;MAILKQDLSFLKNNVKQVDAEIFTSKIRGIMDNHAPQTSRIVTDQTSSPWFSVESEAAKQARRRAERKWNKSGLEIDKQIYLYQKEQVRGINLTAKREYYNLKFSEVQNSKDFLTYQMNFWVKTKILSFQRVSRVNFYRTLLVIFSQERLKNLDTLLFLILIMTKILMILNL
;
A
#
# COMPACT_ATOMS: atom_id res chain seq x y z
N MET A 1 30.44 0.10 -27.09
CA MET A 1 30.21 -1.02 -28.05
C MET A 1 31.45 -1.37 -28.89
N ALA A 2 32.30 -0.41 -29.30
CA ALA A 2 33.51 -0.68 -30.08
C ALA A 2 34.58 -1.49 -29.31
N ILE A 3 34.80 -1.17 -28.03
CA ILE A 3 35.79 -1.82 -27.15
C ILE A 3 35.45 -3.31 -26.93
N LEU A 4 34.17 -3.64 -26.63
CA LEU A 4 33.70 -5.02 -26.47
C LEU A 4 33.94 -5.90 -27.69
N LYS A 5 33.75 -5.37 -28.91
CA LYS A 5 34.01 -6.13 -30.15
C LYS A 5 35.49 -6.44 -30.32
N GLN A 6 36.36 -5.55 -29.87
CA GLN A 6 37.81 -5.69 -29.96
C GLN A 6 38.35 -6.66 -28.88
N ASP A 7 37.78 -6.62 -27.68
CA ASP A 7 38.14 -7.55 -26.60
C ASP A 7 37.64 -8.98 -26.86
N LEU A 8 36.43 -9.12 -27.42
CA LEU A 8 35.88 -10.42 -27.82
C LEU A 8 36.61 -11.03 -29.02
N SER A 9 37.08 -10.21 -29.98
CA SER A 9 37.86 -10.70 -31.12
C SER A 9 39.26 -11.17 -30.70
N PHE A 10 39.88 -10.51 -29.72
CA PHE A 10 41.15 -10.93 -29.13
C PHE A 10 41.07 -12.31 -28.46
N LEU A 11 39.98 -12.60 -27.75
CA LEU A 11 39.75 -13.91 -27.11
C LEU A 11 39.49 -15.03 -28.14
N LYS A 12 38.81 -14.71 -29.24
CA LYS A 12 38.47 -15.68 -30.30
C LYS A 12 39.68 -16.17 -31.10
N ASN A 13 40.76 -15.39 -31.14
CA ASN A 13 41.95 -15.70 -31.95
C ASN A 13 43.02 -16.51 -31.21
N ASN A 14 42.96 -16.62 -29.87
CA ASN A 14 43.99 -17.27 -29.03
C ASN A 14 43.52 -18.54 -28.31
N VAL A 15 42.36 -19.11 -28.70
CA VAL A 15 41.63 -20.20 -28.00
C VAL A 15 42.47 -21.46 -27.72
N LYS A 16 43.60 -21.67 -28.39
CA LYS A 16 44.45 -22.87 -28.19
C LYS A 16 45.41 -22.76 -27.00
N GLN A 17 45.55 -21.59 -26.35
CA GLN A 17 46.57 -21.36 -25.33
C GLN A 17 46.12 -20.30 -24.30
N VAL A 18 44.85 -20.34 -23.87
CA VAL A 18 44.35 -19.45 -22.82
C VAL A 18 44.23 -20.23 -21.53
N ASP A 19 45.12 -19.96 -20.57
CA ASP A 19 45.00 -20.45 -19.21
C ASP A 19 43.65 -20.00 -18.63
N ALA A 20 42.88 -20.93 -18.07
CA ALA A 20 41.50 -20.70 -17.61
C ALA A 20 41.40 -19.54 -16.59
N GLU A 21 42.48 -19.29 -15.85
CA GLU A 21 42.60 -18.19 -14.90
C GLU A 21 42.65 -16.81 -15.57
N ILE A 22 43.35 -16.68 -16.70
CA ILE A 22 43.46 -15.43 -17.46
C ILE A 22 42.12 -15.10 -18.13
N PHE A 23 41.41 -16.12 -18.61
CA PHE A 23 40.07 -15.93 -19.14
C PHE A 23 39.09 -15.43 -18.08
N THR A 24 39.11 -16.07 -16.91
CA THR A 24 38.22 -15.73 -15.79
C THR A 24 38.49 -14.32 -15.26
N SER A 25 39.76 -13.91 -15.16
CA SER A 25 40.14 -12.57 -14.71
C SER A 25 39.71 -11.48 -15.70
N LYS A 26 39.87 -11.70 -17.02
CA LYS A 26 39.39 -10.75 -18.03
C LYS A 26 37.88 -10.60 -18.03
N ILE A 27 37.12 -11.69 -17.89
CA ILE A 27 35.66 -11.61 -17.80
C ILE A 27 35.22 -10.83 -16.56
N ARG A 28 35.86 -11.06 -15.40
CA ARG A 28 35.59 -10.27 -14.20
C ARG A 28 35.86 -8.78 -14.43
N GLY A 29 37.00 -8.42 -15.01
CA GLY A 29 37.32 -7.01 -15.28
C GLY A 29 36.31 -6.32 -16.22
N ILE A 30 35.82 -7.03 -17.25
CA ILE A 30 34.77 -6.51 -18.13
C ILE A 30 33.45 -6.36 -17.35
N MET A 31 33.13 -7.33 -16.50
CA MET A 31 31.90 -7.32 -15.69
C MET A 31 31.92 -6.20 -14.66
N ASP A 32 33.04 -5.96 -13.98
CA ASP A 32 33.18 -4.89 -12.99
C ASP A 32 33.11 -3.50 -13.65
N ASN A 33 33.65 -3.34 -14.87
CA ASN A 33 33.60 -2.08 -15.61
C ASN A 33 32.20 -1.75 -16.15
N HIS A 34 31.46 -2.76 -16.62
CA HIS A 34 30.16 -2.54 -17.28
C HIS A 34 28.95 -2.81 -16.39
N ALA A 35 29.10 -3.61 -15.34
CA ALA A 35 28.08 -3.96 -14.37
C ALA A 35 28.70 -3.97 -12.96
N PRO A 36 29.19 -2.81 -12.48
CA PRO A 36 29.80 -2.71 -11.17
C PRO A 36 28.84 -3.22 -10.10
N GLN A 37 29.36 -4.01 -9.17
CA GLN A 37 28.56 -4.52 -8.07
C GLN A 37 28.03 -3.34 -7.25
N THR A 38 26.72 -3.15 -7.30
CA THR A 38 26.02 -2.13 -6.53
C THR A 38 25.21 -2.81 -5.45
N SER A 39 25.55 -2.56 -4.19
CA SER A 39 24.72 -2.98 -3.06
C SER A 39 23.74 -1.87 -2.71
N ARG A 40 22.46 -2.20 -2.56
CA ARG A 40 21.46 -1.31 -2.00
C ARG A 40 20.88 -1.93 -0.75
N ILE A 41 20.83 -1.16 0.33
CA ILE A 41 20.08 -1.54 1.52
C ILE A 41 18.59 -1.43 1.17
N VAL A 42 17.92 -2.58 1.10
CA VAL A 42 16.47 -2.67 0.96
C VAL A 42 15.90 -2.74 2.37
N THR A 43 15.14 -1.72 2.77
CA THR A 43 14.42 -1.77 4.04
C THR A 43 13.28 -2.77 3.90
N ASP A 44 13.29 -3.81 4.73
CA ASP A 44 12.16 -4.71 4.85
C ASP A 44 10.97 -3.93 5.45
N GLN A 45 10.04 -3.57 4.57
CA GLN A 45 8.80 -2.94 4.99
C GLN A 45 7.92 -4.03 5.62
N THR A 46 7.78 -4.00 6.94
CA THR A 46 6.82 -4.86 7.64
C THR A 46 5.44 -4.67 7.04
N SER A 47 4.79 -5.77 6.67
CA SER A 47 3.42 -5.74 6.19
C SER A 47 2.53 -5.08 7.24
N SER A 48 1.50 -4.36 6.79
CA SER A 48 0.57 -3.73 7.73
C SER A 48 -0.10 -4.79 8.60
N PRO A 49 -0.32 -4.55 9.90
CA PRO A 49 -0.87 -5.57 10.81
C PRO A 49 -2.26 -6.09 10.43
N TRP A 50 -3.05 -5.30 9.71
CA TRP A 50 -4.37 -5.67 9.19
C TRP A 50 -4.32 -6.41 7.85
N PHE A 51 -3.13 -6.60 7.26
CA PHE A 51 -2.99 -7.22 5.95
C PHE A 51 -2.99 -8.74 6.10
N SER A 52 -4.14 -9.35 5.79
CA SER A 52 -4.36 -10.79 5.87
C SER A 52 -3.84 -11.54 4.63
N VAL A 53 -3.68 -12.86 4.77
CA VAL A 53 -3.38 -13.78 3.65
C VAL A 53 -4.46 -13.69 2.55
N GLU A 54 -5.71 -13.48 2.93
CA GLU A 54 -6.82 -13.25 1.99
C GLU A 54 -6.61 -11.96 1.17
N SER A 55 -6.19 -10.87 1.83
CA SER A 55 -5.87 -9.60 1.16
C SER A 55 -4.71 -9.77 0.16
N GLU A 56 -3.76 -10.64 0.47
CA GLU A 56 -2.66 -10.98 -0.42
C GLU A 56 -3.12 -11.80 -1.62
N ALA A 57 -3.87 -12.87 -1.40
CA ALA A 57 -4.42 -13.72 -2.46
C ALA A 57 -5.28 -12.89 -3.44
N ALA A 58 -6.14 -12.01 -2.93
CA ALA A 58 -6.94 -11.11 -3.75
C ALA A 58 -6.08 -10.14 -4.56
N LYS A 59 -5.03 -9.55 -3.96
CA LYS A 59 -4.08 -8.69 -4.69
C LYS A 59 -3.37 -9.45 -5.81
N GLN A 60 -2.96 -10.69 -5.57
CA GLN A 60 -2.33 -11.54 -6.58
C GLN A 60 -3.30 -11.82 -7.74
N ALA A 61 -4.57 -12.15 -7.44
CA ALA A 61 -5.60 -12.35 -8.46
C ALA A 61 -5.83 -11.10 -9.31
N ARG A 62 -5.92 -9.91 -8.68
CA ARG A 62 -6.00 -8.62 -9.39
C ARG A 62 -4.79 -8.39 -10.30
N ARG A 63 -3.58 -8.67 -9.83
CA ARG A 63 -2.36 -8.53 -10.65
C ARG A 63 -2.34 -9.49 -11.84
N ARG A 64 -2.83 -10.72 -11.69
CA ARG A 64 -2.97 -11.66 -12.81
C ARG A 64 -3.95 -11.14 -13.86
N ALA A 65 -5.11 -10.64 -13.43
CA ALA A 65 -6.10 -10.03 -14.32
C ALA A 65 -5.56 -8.77 -15.03
N GLU A 66 -4.87 -7.90 -14.29
CA GLU A 66 -4.21 -6.70 -14.85
C GLU A 66 -3.19 -7.06 -15.93
N ARG A 67 -2.29 -8.01 -15.66
CA ARG A 67 -1.31 -8.47 -16.66
C ARG A 67 -1.97 -9.08 -17.89
N LYS A 68 -3.06 -9.84 -17.70
CA LYS A 68 -3.83 -10.42 -18.80
C LYS A 68 -4.44 -9.33 -19.67
N TRP A 69 -5.12 -8.35 -19.07
CA TRP A 69 -5.68 -7.20 -19.78
C TRP A 69 -4.62 -6.38 -20.52
N ASN A 70 -3.48 -6.09 -19.88
CA ASN A 70 -2.39 -5.35 -20.54
C ASN A 70 -1.83 -6.09 -21.76
N LYS A 71 -1.87 -7.43 -21.76
CA LYS A 71 -1.41 -8.24 -22.89
C LYS A 71 -2.46 -8.36 -24.00
N SER A 72 -3.74 -8.53 -23.65
CA SER A 72 -4.79 -8.79 -24.63
C SER A 72 -5.44 -7.52 -25.19
N GLY A 73 -5.53 -6.45 -24.40
CA GLY A 73 -6.25 -5.22 -24.75
C GLY A 73 -7.77 -5.37 -24.85
N LEU A 74 -8.33 -6.52 -24.50
CA LEU A 74 -9.76 -6.82 -24.67
C LEU A 74 -10.62 -6.22 -23.55
N GLU A 75 -11.83 -5.75 -23.89
CA GLU A 75 -12.77 -5.18 -22.91
C GLU A 75 -13.24 -6.21 -21.88
N ILE A 76 -13.38 -7.49 -22.27
CA ILE A 76 -13.75 -8.57 -21.33
C ILE A 76 -12.68 -8.72 -20.25
N ASP A 77 -11.39 -8.71 -20.62
CA ASP A 77 -10.31 -8.82 -19.64
C ASP A 77 -10.20 -7.57 -18.75
N LYS A 78 -10.55 -6.39 -19.29
CA LYS A 78 -10.68 -5.16 -18.51
C LYS A 78 -11.80 -5.26 -17.48
N GLN A 79 -12.97 -5.79 -17.85
CA GLN A 79 -14.08 -6.01 -16.91
C GLN A 79 -13.70 -6.98 -15.79
N ILE A 80 -13.00 -8.06 -16.12
CA ILE A 80 -12.45 -9.01 -15.14
C ILE A 80 -11.48 -8.29 -14.18
N TYR A 81 -10.57 -7.47 -14.71
CA TYR A 81 -9.66 -6.68 -13.89
C TYR A 81 -10.41 -5.71 -12.96
N LEU A 82 -11.42 -4.98 -13.47
CA LEU A 82 -12.23 -4.05 -12.67
C LEU A 82 -12.98 -4.77 -11.55
N TYR A 83 -13.55 -5.94 -11.84
CA TYR A 83 -14.18 -6.79 -10.83
C TYR A 83 -13.18 -7.18 -9.74
N GLN A 84 -12.01 -7.72 -10.12
CA GLN A 84 -10.97 -8.10 -9.16
C GLN A 84 -10.43 -6.90 -8.35
N LYS A 85 -10.38 -5.71 -8.96
CA LYS A 85 -10.01 -4.47 -8.27
C LYS A 85 -11.02 -4.13 -7.16
N GLU A 86 -12.31 -4.28 -7.41
CA GLU A 86 -13.34 -4.03 -6.40
C GLU A 86 -13.35 -5.09 -5.29
N GLN A 87 -13.13 -6.38 -5.63
CA GLN A 87 -12.97 -7.44 -4.63
C GLN A 87 -11.82 -7.15 -3.66
N VAL A 88 -10.65 -6.76 -4.19
CA VAL A 88 -9.50 -6.35 -3.37
C VAL A 88 -9.84 -5.17 -2.48
N ARG A 89 -10.61 -4.20 -2.99
CA ARG A 89 -11.03 -3.04 -2.19
C ARG A 89 -11.92 -3.48 -1.03
N GLY A 90 -12.92 -4.30 -1.28
CA GLY A 90 -13.82 -4.84 -0.26
C GLY A 90 -13.06 -5.57 0.85
N ILE A 91 -12.23 -6.54 0.49
CA ILE A 91 -11.44 -7.34 1.44
C ILE A 91 -10.54 -6.44 2.30
N ASN A 92 -9.80 -5.51 1.68
CA ASN A 92 -8.94 -4.61 2.44
C ASN A 92 -9.72 -3.65 3.35
N LEU A 93 -10.93 -3.23 2.96
CA LEU A 93 -11.78 -2.39 3.80
C LEU A 93 -12.29 -3.17 5.02
N THR A 94 -12.75 -4.41 4.82
CA THR A 94 -13.20 -5.29 5.90
C THR A 94 -12.07 -5.58 6.87
N ALA A 95 -10.91 -6.04 6.37
CA ALA A 95 -9.76 -6.37 7.22
C ALA A 95 -9.25 -5.15 8.01
N LYS A 96 -9.23 -3.95 7.39
CA LYS A 96 -8.92 -2.71 8.10
C LYS A 96 -9.96 -2.41 9.19
N ARG A 97 -11.24 -2.49 8.86
CA ARG A 97 -12.33 -2.21 9.81
C ARG A 97 -12.23 -3.13 11.03
N GLU A 98 -12.09 -4.43 10.81
CA GLU A 98 -11.99 -5.42 11.88
C GLU A 98 -10.79 -5.14 12.79
N TYR A 99 -9.61 -4.89 12.21
CA TYR A 99 -8.41 -4.57 12.96
C TYR A 99 -8.56 -3.32 13.84
N TYR A 100 -9.05 -2.21 13.26
CA TYR A 100 -9.19 -0.97 14.00
C TYR A 100 -10.34 -1.04 15.02
N ASN A 101 -11.45 -1.73 14.71
CA ASN A 101 -12.53 -1.96 15.67
C ASN A 101 -12.04 -2.73 16.91
N LEU A 102 -11.25 -3.79 16.69
CA LEU A 102 -10.62 -4.55 17.77
C LEU A 102 -9.69 -3.64 18.59
N LYS A 103 -8.84 -2.86 17.93
CA LYS A 103 -7.97 -1.89 18.63
C LYS A 103 -8.75 -0.85 19.41
N PHE A 104 -9.88 -0.35 18.90
CA PHE A 104 -10.73 0.58 19.63
C PHE A 104 -11.39 -0.06 20.85
N SER A 105 -11.78 -1.33 20.79
CA SER A 105 -12.32 -2.04 21.95
C SER A 105 -11.30 -2.31 23.06
N GLU A 106 -10.03 -2.48 22.70
CA GLU A 106 -8.93 -2.74 23.65
C GLU A 106 -8.43 -1.48 24.36
N VAL A 107 -8.71 -0.30 23.80
CA VAL A 107 -8.13 0.96 24.28
C VAL A 107 -8.91 1.51 25.47
N GLN A 108 -8.23 1.65 26.61
CA GLN A 108 -8.76 2.31 27.79
C GLN A 108 -8.31 3.78 27.92
N ASN A 109 -7.21 4.17 27.25
CA ASN A 109 -6.62 5.50 27.35
C ASN A 109 -7.02 6.38 26.16
N SER A 110 -7.47 7.61 26.46
CA SER A 110 -7.90 8.61 25.45
C SER A 110 -6.78 8.98 24.47
N LYS A 111 -5.51 9.01 24.90
CA LYS A 111 -4.36 9.35 24.03
C LYS A 111 -4.12 8.29 22.94
N ASP A 112 -4.23 7.02 23.30
CA ASP A 112 -4.03 5.91 22.36
C ASP A 112 -5.20 5.83 21.38
N PHE A 113 -6.42 6.11 21.85
CA PHE A 113 -7.61 6.19 21.00
C PHE A 113 -7.42 7.23 19.89
N LEU A 114 -6.99 8.45 20.24
CA LEU A 114 -6.72 9.52 19.27
C LEU A 114 -5.62 9.14 18.28
N THR A 115 -4.59 8.43 18.74
CA THR A 115 -3.49 7.96 17.88
C THR A 115 -3.97 6.92 16.86
N TYR A 116 -4.78 5.94 17.27
CA TYR A 116 -5.35 4.94 16.37
C TYR A 116 -6.38 5.55 15.42
N GLN A 117 -7.21 6.46 15.92
CA GLN A 117 -8.16 7.21 15.12
C GLN A 117 -7.40 7.99 14.03
N MET A 118 -6.39 8.78 14.38
CA MET A 118 -5.60 9.55 13.41
C MET A 118 -4.92 8.64 12.36
N ASN A 119 -4.35 7.52 12.78
CA ASN A 119 -3.75 6.53 11.87
C ASN A 119 -4.78 5.90 10.91
N PHE A 120 -6.01 5.66 11.38
CA PHE A 120 -7.12 5.19 10.55
C PHE A 120 -7.48 6.24 9.48
N TRP A 121 -7.67 7.51 9.86
CA TRP A 121 -8.04 8.58 8.92
C TRP A 121 -6.96 8.85 7.87
N VAL A 122 -5.69 8.91 8.27
CA VAL A 122 -4.56 9.15 7.33
C VAL A 122 -4.42 8.01 6.32
N LYS A 123 -4.62 6.75 6.74
CA LYS A 123 -4.41 5.57 5.88
C LYS A 123 -5.63 5.13 5.07
N THR A 124 -6.82 5.67 5.33
CA THR A 124 -8.05 5.29 4.63
C THR A 124 -8.34 6.12 3.38
N LYS A 125 -7.55 7.17 3.07
CA LYS A 125 -7.85 8.11 1.96
C LYS A 125 -9.26 8.71 2.02
N ILE A 126 -9.98 8.61 3.16
CA ILE A 126 -11.26 9.29 3.37
C ILE A 126 -11.06 10.81 3.33
N LEU A 127 -9.83 11.26 3.58
CA LEU A 127 -9.38 12.62 3.35
C LEU A 127 -8.28 12.65 2.28
N SER A 128 -8.63 12.48 1.01
CA SER A 128 -8.04 13.40 0.03
C SER A 128 -8.59 14.79 0.40
N PHE A 129 -7.91 15.46 1.32
CA PHE A 129 -8.23 16.79 1.80
C PHE A 129 -7.97 17.80 0.68
N GLN A 130 -8.84 17.83 -0.32
CA GLN A 130 -9.18 19.09 -0.98
C GLN A 130 -10.32 19.70 -0.17
N ARG A 131 -9.98 20.72 0.63
CA ARG A 131 -10.88 21.66 1.33
C ARG A 131 -12.33 21.18 1.47
N VAL A 132 -12.60 20.30 2.43
CA VAL A 132 -13.98 20.00 2.82
C VAL A 132 -14.44 21.13 3.76
N SER A 133 -15.47 21.89 3.37
CA SER A 133 -16.05 22.92 4.22
C SER A 133 -16.62 22.31 5.50
N ARG A 134 -16.59 23.05 6.62
CA ARG A 134 -17.03 22.60 7.95
C ARG A 134 -18.40 21.90 7.92
N VAL A 135 -19.32 22.37 7.06
CA VAL A 135 -20.66 21.81 6.87
C VAL A 135 -20.65 20.35 6.38
N ASN A 136 -19.72 19.98 5.50
CA ASN A 136 -19.61 18.62 4.96
C ASN A 136 -19.00 17.63 5.96
N PHE A 137 -18.20 18.11 6.92
CA PHE A 137 -17.68 17.29 8.02
C PHE A 137 -18.80 16.88 8.98
N TYR A 138 -19.67 17.82 9.38
CA TYR A 138 -20.83 17.49 10.22
C TYR A 138 -21.83 16.59 9.50
N ARG A 139 -22.03 16.79 8.20
CA ARG A 139 -22.94 15.97 7.40
C ARG A 139 -22.44 14.52 7.25
N THR A 140 -21.13 14.31 7.13
CA THR A 140 -20.53 12.97 7.06
C THR A 140 -20.52 12.28 8.43
N LEU A 141 -20.25 12.99 9.52
CA LEU A 141 -20.41 12.46 10.88
C LEU A 141 -21.86 12.05 11.15
N LEU A 142 -22.84 12.88 10.83
CA LEU A 142 -24.27 12.56 11.03
C LEU A 142 -24.72 11.31 10.26
N VAL A 143 -24.23 11.11 9.03
CA VAL A 143 -24.54 9.91 8.22
C VAL A 143 -23.86 8.66 8.76
N ILE A 144 -22.63 8.78 9.29
CA ILE A 144 -21.93 7.67 9.95
C ILE A 144 -22.65 7.29 11.25
N PHE A 145 -23.08 8.27 12.03
CA PHE A 145 -23.82 8.04 13.28
C PHE A 145 -25.29 7.61 13.07
N SER A 146 -25.89 7.83 11.90
CA SER A 146 -27.25 7.33 11.60
C SER A 146 -27.26 5.86 11.15
N GLN A 147 -26.10 5.29 10.79
CA GLN A 147 -25.97 3.89 10.34
C GLN A 147 -25.72 2.92 11.50
N GLU A 148 -25.17 3.39 12.62
CA GLU A 148 -25.06 2.61 13.85
C GLU A 148 -26.31 2.86 14.71
N ARG A 149 -27.14 1.83 14.93
CA ARG A 149 -28.26 1.90 15.88
C ARG A 149 -27.73 2.21 17.29
N LEU A 150 -27.78 3.48 17.70
CA LEU A 150 -27.56 3.94 19.06
C LEU A 150 -28.72 3.43 19.94
N LYS A 151 -28.53 2.27 20.57
CA LYS A 151 -29.55 1.66 21.45
C LYS A 151 -29.50 2.15 22.91
N ASN A 152 -28.51 2.95 23.29
CA ASN A 152 -28.29 3.36 24.68
C ASN A 152 -28.37 4.90 24.81
N LEU A 153 -29.18 5.39 25.74
CA LEU A 153 -29.37 6.82 26.02
C LEU A 153 -28.07 7.52 26.45
N ASP A 154 -27.18 6.80 27.12
CA ASP A 154 -25.93 7.35 27.65
C ASP A 154 -24.92 7.71 26.56
N THR A 155 -24.90 6.96 25.45
CA THR A 155 -24.00 7.27 24.32
C THR A 155 -24.49 8.47 23.51
N LEU A 156 -25.81 8.69 23.44
CA LEU A 156 -26.39 9.90 22.87
C LEU A 156 -26.04 11.13 23.70
N LEU A 157 -26.17 11.05 25.03
CA LEU A 157 -25.83 12.16 25.92
C LEU A 157 -24.34 12.51 25.86
N PHE A 158 -23.48 11.51 25.77
CA PHE A 158 -22.04 11.68 25.61
C PHE A 158 -21.68 12.33 24.25
N LEU A 159 -22.32 11.93 23.16
CA LEU A 159 -22.13 12.55 21.84
C LEU A 159 -22.67 13.98 21.80
N ILE A 160 -23.81 14.27 22.43
CA ILE A 160 -24.35 15.62 22.56
C ILE A 160 -23.38 16.51 23.35
N LEU A 161 -22.81 16.00 24.44
CA LEU A 161 -21.80 16.72 25.24
C LEU A 161 -20.50 16.97 24.46
N ILE A 162 -20.06 16.02 23.64
CA ILE A 162 -18.90 16.22 22.77
C ILE A 162 -19.20 17.26 21.70
N MET A 163 -20.37 17.21 21.07
CA MET A 163 -20.79 18.17 20.04
C MET A 163 -20.95 19.59 20.61
N THR A 164 -21.54 19.75 21.80
CA THR A 164 -21.68 21.07 22.46
C THR A 164 -20.34 21.61 22.92
N LYS A 165 -19.43 20.77 23.43
CA LYS A 165 -18.09 21.18 23.84
C LYS A 165 -17.20 21.54 22.66
N ILE A 166 -17.32 20.84 21.53
CA ILE A 166 -16.67 21.21 20.26
C ILE A 166 -17.24 22.53 19.72
N LEU A 167 -18.57 22.74 19.80
CA LEU A 167 -19.20 24.02 19.44
C LEU A 167 -18.70 25.17 20.33
N MET A 168 -18.52 24.92 21.62
CA MET A 168 -18.05 25.91 22.59
C MET A 168 -16.57 26.27 22.39
N ILE A 169 -15.74 25.30 21.97
CA ILE A 169 -14.32 25.51 21.64
C ILE A 169 -14.14 26.22 20.28
N LEU A 170 -15.12 26.10 19.38
CA LEU A 170 -15.09 26.68 18.04
C LEU A 170 -15.71 28.08 17.91
N ASN A 171 -16.36 28.61 18.96
CA ASN A 171 -16.79 30.02 19.03
C ASN A 171 -15.64 30.89 19.58
N LEU A 172 -15.15 32.00 19.01
CA LEU A 172 -15.46 32.82 17.82
C LEU A 172 -16.78 32.59 17.10
#